data_AF-A0A0C2MIX4-F1
#
_entry.id   AF-A0A0C2MIX4-F1
#
_cell.length_a   1.000
_cell.length_b   1.000
_cell.length_c   1.000
_cell.angle_alpha   90.00
_cell.angle_beta   90.00
_cell.angle_gamma   90.00
#
_symmetry.space_group_name_H-M   'P 1'
#
loop_
_entity.id
_entity.type
_entity.pdbx_description
1 polymer ?
#
loop_
_entity_poly.entity_id
_entity_poly.type
_entity_poly.pdbx_seq_one_letter_code
_entity_poly.pdbx_strand_id
1 'polypeptide(L)'
;MLIIVLLMLCRLKLLNEIELNLTDLYFITVWIYKHEVDKSNYHKFLNDLSTIWITILKGSKYKLLIYTDDQLMFFAVIFATYLSTKLNYYIPSGRKIEVTTKLKQKLYIIYFALIAYPTIDVKEKLYARAVLKRLHFSFRNYIRKYTIEDLTMEDQFILLQYYIKSHETLAIPISPSDEKIFNAF
;
A
#
# COMPACT_ATOMS: atom_id res chain seq x y z
N MET A 1 11.23 19.95 -4.50
CA MET A 1 10.57 20.65 -5.63
C MET A 1 9.86 19.67 -6.57
N LEU A 2 10.54 18.62 -7.07
CA LEU A 2 9.97 17.64 -8.02
C LEU A 2 8.63 17.03 -7.60
N ILE A 3 8.52 16.50 -6.37
CA ILE A 3 7.27 15.88 -5.89
C ILE A 3 6.09 16.87 -5.88
N ILE A 4 6.33 18.13 -5.53
CA ILE A 4 5.27 19.15 -5.54
C ILE A 4 4.77 19.36 -6.97
N VAL A 5 5.68 19.46 -7.94
CA VAL A 5 5.33 19.58 -9.37
C VAL A 5 4.54 18.37 -9.84
N LEU A 6 4.99 17.15 -9.52
CA LEU A 6 4.27 15.93 -9.87
C LEU A 6 2.87 15.86 -9.23
N LEU A 7 2.72 16.29 -7.98
CA LEU A 7 1.41 16.39 -7.34
C LEU A 7 0.50 17.40 -8.03
N MET A 8 1.03 18.56 -8.43
CA MET A 8 0.27 19.55 -9.19
C MET A 8 -0.23 18.94 -10.51
N LEU A 9 0.64 18.22 -11.22
CA LEU A 9 0.29 17.52 -12.46
C LEU A 9 -0.75 16.40 -12.22
N CYS A 10 -0.64 15.64 -11.12
CA CYS A 10 -1.66 14.66 -10.73
C CYS A 10 -3.02 15.32 -10.49
N ARG A 11 -3.06 16.45 -9.78
CA ARG A 11 -4.30 17.19 -9.49
C ARG A 11 -4.95 17.73 -10.75
N LEU A 12 -4.15 18.22 -11.69
CA LEU A 12 -4.61 18.71 -12.98
C LEU A 12 -4.90 17.58 -13.99
N LYS A 13 -4.70 16.32 -13.62
CA LYS A 13 -4.79 15.14 -14.50
C LYS A 13 -3.88 15.20 -15.73
N LEU A 14 -2.86 16.05 -15.71
CA LEU A 14 -1.90 16.25 -16.80
C LEU A 14 -0.77 15.22 -16.79
N LEU A 15 -0.66 14.43 -15.73
CA LEU A 15 0.41 13.44 -15.60
C LEU A 15 0.41 12.40 -16.73
N ASN A 16 -0.77 12.12 -17.32
CA ASN A 16 -0.90 11.22 -18.45
C ASN A 16 -0.61 11.90 -19.79
N GLU A 17 -0.54 13.23 -19.83
CA GLU A 17 -0.31 13.99 -21.06
C GLU A 17 1.20 14.18 -21.32
N ILE A 18 1.99 14.28 -20.25
CA ILE A 18 3.42 14.51 -20.31
C ILE A 18 4.23 13.21 -20.48
N GLU A 19 5.32 13.29 -21.22
CA GLU A 19 6.28 12.19 -21.35
C GLU A 19 7.22 12.15 -20.14
N LEU A 20 7.05 11.11 -19.32
CA LEU A 20 7.88 10.86 -18.16
C LEU A 20 8.70 9.59 -18.40
N ASN A 21 10.02 9.69 -18.19
CA ASN A 21 10.83 8.50 -18.02
C ASN A 21 10.52 7.87 -16.65
N LEU A 22 9.66 6.86 -16.66
CA LEU A 22 9.21 6.20 -15.44
C LEU A 22 10.31 5.42 -14.73
N THR A 23 11.31 4.96 -15.48
CA THR A 23 12.50 4.29 -14.91
C THR A 23 13.31 5.27 -14.08
N ASP A 24 13.57 6.47 -14.62
CA ASP A 24 14.29 7.52 -13.88
C ASP A 24 13.48 7.99 -12.66
N LEU A 25 12.17 8.18 -12.84
CA LEU A 25 11.29 8.53 -11.72
C LEU A 25 11.30 7.46 -10.63
N TYR A 26 11.27 6.17 -11.01
CA TYR A 26 11.41 5.06 -10.08
C TYR A 26 12.72 5.17 -9.30
N PHE A 27 13.87 5.27 -9.98
CA PHE A 27 15.17 5.38 -9.31
C PHE A 27 15.28 6.60 -8.40
N ILE A 28 14.76 7.76 -8.81
CA ILE A 28 14.69 8.96 -7.97
C ILE A 28 13.85 8.68 -6.72
N THR A 29 12.67 8.07 -6.87
CA THR A 29 11.82 7.77 -5.70
C THR A 29 12.45 6.75 -4.77
N VAL A 30 13.10 5.70 -5.28
CA VAL A 30 13.86 4.73 -4.47
C VAL A 30 15.02 5.41 -3.74
N TRP A 31 15.73 6.30 -4.42
CA TRP A 31 16.82 7.05 -3.82
C TRP A 31 16.33 7.94 -2.67
N ILE A 32 15.30 8.76 -2.91
CA ILE A 32 14.72 9.62 -1.87
C ILE A 32 14.21 8.75 -0.71
N TYR A 33 13.53 7.66 -1.04
CA TYR A 33 13.03 6.72 -0.07
C TYR A 33 14.15 6.21 0.86
N LYS A 34 15.25 5.69 0.30
CA LYS A 34 16.37 5.15 1.09
C LYS A 34 17.07 6.21 1.96
N HIS A 35 17.06 7.48 1.58
CA HIS A 35 17.77 8.55 2.29
C HIS A 35 16.89 9.34 3.28
N GLU A 36 15.56 9.29 3.14
CA GLU A 36 14.63 10.11 3.93
C GLU A 36 13.82 9.32 4.97
N VAL A 37 13.97 7.99 5.05
CA VAL A 37 13.23 7.10 5.98
C VAL A 37 13.28 7.57 7.43
N ASP A 38 14.39 8.17 7.86
CA ASP A 38 14.62 8.51 9.28
C ASP A 38 14.12 9.91 9.69
N LYS A 39 13.44 10.64 8.79
CA LYS A 39 13.00 12.03 9.07
C LYS A 39 11.53 12.12 9.47
N SER A 40 11.20 13.03 10.39
CA SER A 40 9.84 13.23 10.92
C SER A 40 8.77 13.58 9.86
N ASN A 41 9.16 14.17 8.72
CA ASN A 41 8.24 14.52 7.62
C ASN A 41 7.97 13.38 6.62
N TYR A 42 8.56 12.21 6.84
CA TYR A 42 8.54 11.09 5.92
C TYR A 42 7.13 10.56 5.60
N HIS A 43 6.21 10.57 6.56
CA HIS A 43 4.84 10.11 6.35
C HIS A 43 4.07 10.94 5.31
N LYS A 44 4.22 12.27 5.33
CA LYS A 44 3.56 13.13 4.34
C LYS A 44 4.11 12.87 2.94
N PHE A 45 5.44 12.76 2.85
CA PHE A 45 6.13 12.46 1.60
C PHE A 45 5.68 11.12 0.98
N LEU A 46 5.59 10.05 1.78
CA LEU A 46 5.12 8.76 1.27
C LEU A 46 3.66 8.78 0.84
N ASN A 47 2.81 9.58 1.49
CA ASN A 47 1.42 9.74 1.07
C ASN A 47 1.32 10.40 -0.30
N ASP A 48 2.16 11.41 -0.53
CA ASP A 48 2.25 12.10 -1.81
C ASP A 48 2.79 11.16 -2.91
N LEU A 49 3.87 10.42 -2.63
CA LEU A 49 4.40 9.40 -3.55
C LEU A 49 3.37 8.32 -3.87
N SER A 50 2.66 7.82 -2.86
CA SER A 50 1.59 6.83 -3.06
C SER A 50 0.51 7.35 -4.01
N THR A 51 0.21 8.64 -3.94
CA THR A 51 -0.79 9.29 -4.80
C THR A 51 -0.29 9.47 -6.22
N ILE A 52 0.99 9.84 -6.39
CA ILE A 52 1.64 9.96 -7.70
C ILE A 52 1.68 8.59 -8.38
N TRP A 53 2.24 7.58 -7.72
CA TRP A 53 2.44 6.26 -8.31
C TRP A 53 1.14 5.55 -8.65
N ILE A 54 0.10 5.63 -7.80
CA ILE A 54 -1.19 5.04 -8.17
C ILE A 54 -1.84 5.74 -9.36
N THR A 55 -1.55 7.03 -9.57
CA THR A 55 -2.05 7.78 -10.73
C THR A 55 -1.31 7.34 -12.00
N ILE A 56 0.02 7.19 -11.93
CA ILE A 56 0.85 6.66 -13.02
C ILE A 56 0.39 5.25 -13.41
N LEU A 57 0.27 4.34 -12.44
CA LEU A 57 -0.12 2.95 -12.65
C LEU A 57 -1.54 2.79 -13.23
N LYS A 58 -2.40 3.80 -13.08
CA LYS A 58 -3.74 3.80 -13.67
C LYS A 58 -3.78 4.49 -15.05
N GLY A 59 -2.75 5.26 -15.39
CA GLY A 59 -2.69 5.97 -16.66
C GLY A 59 -2.73 5.02 -17.85
N SER A 60 -3.47 5.37 -18.90
CA SER A 60 -3.58 4.57 -20.12
C SER A 60 -2.33 4.68 -21.01
N LYS A 61 -1.63 5.81 -20.96
CA LYS A 61 -0.48 6.12 -21.83
C LYS A 61 0.79 5.40 -21.39
N TYR A 62 1.00 5.24 -20.09
CA TYR A 62 2.20 4.62 -19.54
C TYR A 62 1.86 3.33 -18.79
N LYS A 63 2.12 2.19 -19.44
CA LYS A 63 2.10 0.89 -18.77
C LYS A 63 3.42 0.73 -18.02
N LEU A 64 3.52 1.31 -16.82
CA LEU A 64 4.59 0.92 -15.92
C LEU A 64 4.41 -0.58 -15.62
N LEU A 65 5.32 -1.38 -16.14
CA LEU A 65 5.36 -2.80 -15.86
C LEU A 65 6.32 -2.99 -14.67
N ILE A 66 5.79 -3.63 -13.62
CA ILE A 66 6.57 -4.03 -12.45
C ILE A 66 7.24 -5.34 -12.83
N TYR A 67 8.53 -5.29 -13.17
CA TYR A 67 9.26 -6.43 -13.74
C TYR A 67 10.05 -7.22 -12.71
N THR A 68 10.41 -6.58 -11.59
CA THR A 68 11.28 -7.20 -10.58
C THR A 68 10.59 -7.29 -9.24
N ASP A 69 10.99 -8.28 -8.45
CA ASP A 69 10.51 -8.44 -7.08
C ASP A 69 10.85 -7.20 -6.23
N ASP A 70 12.01 -6.57 -6.45
CA ASP A 70 12.43 -5.33 -5.79
C ASP A 70 11.46 -4.17 -6.08
N GLN A 71 11.06 -4.00 -7.35
CA GLN A 71 10.07 -2.98 -7.73
C GLN A 71 8.72 -3.26 -7.07
N LEU A 72 8.28 -4.52 -7.10
CA LEU A 72 7.03 -4.95 -6.48
C LEU A 72 7.03 -4.67 -4.98
N MET A 73 8.12 -5.01 -4.30
CA MET A 73 8.29 -4.80 -2.87
C MET A 73 8.33 -3.30 -2.53
N PHE A 74 9.06 -2.51 -3.31
CA PHE A 74 9.10 -1.06 -3.15
C PHE A 74 7.70 -0.43 -3.22
N PHE A 75 6.91 -0.79 -4.24
CA PHE A 75 5.54 -0.30 -4.37
C PHE A 75 4.66 -0.78 -3.23
N ALA A 76 4.77 -2.04 -2.83
CA ALA A 76 4.02 -2.58 -1.70
C ALA A 76 4.31 -1.81 -0.41
N VAL A 77 5.57 -1.45 -0.16
CA VAL A 77 5.98 -0.68 1.02
C VAL A 77 5.43 0.75 1.00
N ILE A 78 5.47 1.44 -0.14
CA ILE A 78 4.86 2.77 -0.30
C ILE A 78 3.36 2.69 -0.03
N PHE A 79 2.67 1.75 -0.65
CA PHE A 79 1.22 1.62 -0.52
C PHE A 79 0.81 1.16 0.87
N ALA A 80 1.56 0.24 1.49
CA ALA A 80 1.28 -0.21 2.83
C ALA A 80 1.48 0.90 3.86
N THR A 81 2.47 1.76 3.68
CA THR A 81 2.63 2.93 4.54
C THR A 81 1.46 3.89 4.40
N TYR A 82 1.09 4.26 3.16
CA TYR A 82 -0.06 5.12 2.91
C TYR A 82 -1.35 4.57 3.54
N LEU A 83 -1.63 3.27 3.33
CA LEU A 83 -2.84 2.64 3.86
C LEU A 83 -2.83 2.56 5.38
N SER A 84 -1.68 2.26 6.00
CA SER A 84 -1.54 2.26 7.47
C SER A 84 -1.88 3.63 8.04
N THR A 85 -1.30 4.69 7.48
CA THR A 85 -1.55 6.07 7.91
C THR A 85 -3.02 6.45 7.72
N LYS A 86 -3.62 6.08 6.59
CA LYS A 86 -5.03 6.37 6.29
C LYS A 86 -5.98 5.66 7.25
N LEU A 87 -5.76 4.37 7.52
CA LEU A 87 -6.56 3.60 8.48
C LEU A 87 -6.44 4.16 9.90
N ASN A 88 -5.22 4.46 10.33
CA ASN A 88 -4.98 5.05 11.66
C ASN A 88 -5.60 6.44 11.83
N TYR A 89 -5.84 7.17 10.73
CA TYR A 89 -6.58 8.44 10.74
C TYR A 89 -8.11 8.23 10.73
N TYR A 90 -8.60 7.22 10.00
CA TYR A 90 -10.04 6.93 9.88
C TYR A 90 -10.64 6.32 11.14
N ILE A 91 -9.89 5.43 11.81
CA ILE A 91 -10.36 4.75 13.02
C ILE A 91 -10.75 5.76 14.13
N PRO A 92 -9.91 6.72 14.55
CA PRO A 92 -10.30 7.69 15.58
C PRO A 92 -11.41 8.65 15.12
N SER A 93 -11.45 8.98 13.82
CA SER A 93 -12.44 9.93 13.28
C SER A 93 -13.83 9.33 13.02
N GLY A 94 -14.03 8.04 13.31
CA GLY A 94 -15.33 7.39 13.11
C GLY A 94 -15.62 7.07 11.65
N ARG A 95 -14.69 7.31 10.72
CA ARG A 95 -14.90 7.17 9.28
C ARG A 95 -14.65 5.73 8.82
N LYS A 96 -15.58 5.18 8.05
CA LYS A 96 -15.40 3.89 7.35
C LYS A 96 -14.53 4.08 6.11
N ILE A 97 -13.76 3.05 5.74
CA ILE A 97 -13.00 3.05 4.49
C ILE A 97 -13.94 2.78 3.31
N GLU A 98 -13.81 3.58 2.27
CA GLU A 98 -14.45 3.32 0.99
C GLU A 98 -13.52 2.48 0.10
N VAL A 99 -13.99 1.31 -0.33
CA VAL A 99 -13.22 0.37 -1.16
C VAL A 99 -13.26 0.77 -2.63
N THR A 100 -12.54 1.85 -2.94
CA THR A 100 -12.41 2.35 -4.32
C THR A 100 -11.52 1.44 -5.18
N THR A 101 -11.63 1.54 -6.51
CA THR A 101 -10.73 0.86 -7.46
C THR A 101 -9.24 1.15 -7.20
N LYS A 102 -8.90 2.36 -6.76
CA LYS A 102 -7.53 2.72 -6.37
C LYS A 102 -7.07 1.99 -5.11
N LEU A 103 -7.97 1.76 -4.16
CA LEU A 103 -7.67 0.98 -2.95
C LEU A 103 -7.43 -0.49 -3.34
N LYS A 104 -8.32 -1.07 -4.15
CA LYS A 104 -8.20 -2.45 -4.66
C LYS A 104 -6.84 -2.66 -5.34
N GLN A 105 -6.46 -1.78 -6.25
CA GLN A 105 -5.17 -1.86 -6.95
C GLN A 105 -3.97 -1.81 -6.00
N LYS A 106 -4.01 -0.92 -4.98
CA LYS A 106 -2.96 -0.88 -3.93
C LYS A 106 -2.88 -2.20 -3.16
N LEU A 107 -4.03 -2.76 -2.79
CA LEU A 107 -4.10 -4.03 -2.06
C LEU A 107 -3.62 -5.20 -2.91
N TYR A 108 -3.95 -5.24 -4.20
CA TYR A 108 -3.43 -6.28 -5.11
C TYR A 108 -1.91 -6.25 -5.22
N ILE A 109 -1.31 -5.06 -5.35
CA ILE A 109 0.16 -4.92 -5.40
C ILE A 109 0.79 -5.42 -4.09
N ILE A 110 0.20 -5.07 -2.94
CA ILE A 110 0.66 -5.55 -1.63
C ILE A 110 0.48 -7.07 -1.52
N TYR A 111 -0.64 -7.61 -1.98
CA TYR A 111 -0.93 -9.04 -1.98
C TYR A 111 0.07 -9.83 -2.84
N PHE A 112 0.35 -9.37 -4.06
CA PHE A 112 1.37 -9.99 -4.91
C PHE A 112 2.76 -9.91 -4.27
N ALA A 113 3.10 -8.79 -3.62
CA ALA A 113 4.36 -8.69 -2.88
C ALA A 113 4.43 -9.66 -1.69
N LEU A 114 3.30 -9.95 -1.04
CA LEU A 114 3.24 -10.98 0.01
C LEU A 114 3.40 -12.40 -0.57
N ILE A 115 2.88 -12.66 -1.77
CA ILE A 115 3.11 -13.94 -2.47
C ILE A 115 4.58 -14.09 -2.85
N ALA A 116 5.20 -13.05 -3.41
CA ALA A 116 6.61 -13.04 -3.78
C ALA A 116 7.54 -12.91 -2.56
N TYR A 117 7.00 -12.62 -1.37
CA TYR A 117 7.81 -12.38 -0.18
C TYR A 117 8.83 -13.49 0.11
N PRO A 118 8.56 -14.81 -0.05
CA PRO A 118 9.56 -15.85 0.16
C PRO A 118 10.77 -15.75 -0.77
N THR A 119 10.60 -15.28 -2.02
CA THR A 119 11.66 -15.23 -3.05
C THR A 119 12.57 -14.00 -2.94
N ILE A 120 12.12 -12.96 -2.25
CA ILE A 120 12.83 -11.67 -2.13
C ILE A 120 14.10 -11.77 -1.27
N ASP A 121 15.10 -10.94 -1.56
CA ASP A 121 16.34 -10.88 -0.78
C ASP A 121 16.10 -10.54 0.71
N VAL A 122 16.94 -11.11 1.58
CA VAL A 122 16.83 -10.97 3.05
C VAL A 122 16.95 -9.51 3.51
N LYS A 123 17.80 -8.69 2.85
CA LYS A 123 17.98 -7.30 3.27
C LYS A 123 16.74 -6.46 2.98
N GLU A 124 16.12 -6.65 1.82
CA GLU A 124 14.90 -5.94 1.45
C GLU A 124 13.69 -6.35 2.32
N LYS A 125 13.66 -7.63 2.70
CA LYS A 125 12.64 -8.19 3.61
C LYS A 125 12.58 -7.48 4.96
N LEU A 126 13.71 -7.10 5.56
CA LEU A 126 13.74 -6.57 6.93
C LEU A 126 12.89 -5.32 7.08
N TYR A 127 13.11 -4.34 6.21
CA TYR A 127 12.37 -3.09 6.23
C TYR A 127 10.90 -3.31 5.83
N ALA A 128 10.69 -4.03 4.73
CA ALA A 128 9.34 -4.31 4.24
C ALA A 128 8.48 -5.02 5.28
N ARG A 129 9.06 -5.96 6.04
CA ARG A 129 8.37 -6.70 7.09
C ARG A 129 7.77 -5.76 8.14
N ALA A 130 8.53 -4.77 8.59
CA ALA A 130 8.05 -3.83 9.60
C ALA A 130 6.85 -3.03 9.10
N VAL A 131 6.91 -2.53 7.87
CA VAL A 131 5.83 -1.76 7.25
C VAL A 131 4.59 -2.61 6.98
N LEU A 132 4.77 -3.83 6.45
CA LEU A 132 3.67 -4.75 6.18
C LEU A 132 2.98 -5.22 7.47
N LYS A 133 3.75 -5.48 8.54
CA LYS A 133 3.19 -5.77 9.88
C LYS A 133 2.37 -4.60 10.41
N ARG A 134 2.88 -3.38 10.28
CA ARG A 134 2.14 -2.17 10.68
C ARG A 134 0.80 -2.07 9.94
N LEU A 135 0.79 -2.33 8.64
CA LEU A 135 -0.46 -2.34 7.87
C LEU A 135 -1.41 -3.43 8.35
N HIS A 136 -0.93 -4.65 8.60
CA HIS A 136 -1.74 -5.74 9.13
C HIS A 136 -2.41 -5.34 10.45
N PHE A 137 -1.66 -4.75 11.40
CA PHE A 137 -2.24 -4.29 12.66
C PHE A 137 -3.24 -3.14 12.48
N SER A 138 -2.98 -2.20 11.56
CA SER A 138 -3.96 -1.16 11.21
C SER A 138 -5.26 -1.75 10.66
N PHE A 139 -5.19 -2.78 9.81
CA PHE A 139 -6.37 -3.49 9.30
C PHE A 139 -7.09 -4.28 10.39
N ARG A 140 -6.35 -4.99 11.25
CA ARG A 140 -6.92 -5.68 12.40
C ARG A 140 -7.72 -4.71 13.28
N ASN A 141 -7.16 -3.55 13.59
CA ASN A 141 -7.86 -2.51 14.36
C ASN A 141 -9.09 -1.98 13.64
N TYR A 142 -9.02 -1.82 12.32
CA TYR A 142 -10.16 -1.40 11.51
C TYR A 142 -11.30 -2.43 11.55
N ILE A 143 -11.02 -3.71 11.28
CA ILE A 143 -12.02 -4.79 11.25
C ILE A 143 -12.64 -5.00 12.64
N ARG A 144 -11.87 -4.82 13.73
CA ARG A 144 -12.42 -4.89 15.09
C ARG A 144 -13.38 -3.75 15.41
N LYS A 145 -13.20 -2.58 14.80
CA LYS A 145 -14.03 -1.40 15.03
C LYS A 145 -15.24 -1.35 14.10
N TYR A 146 -15.09 -1.82 12.87
CA TYR A 146 -16.11 -1.75 11.83
C TYR A 146 -16.39 -3.14 11.28
N THR A 147 -17.66 -3.52 11.25
CA THR A 147 -18.11 -4.70 10.51
C THR A 147 -17.78 -4.50 9.03
N ILE A 148 -17.19 -5.51 8.42
CA ILE A 148 -16.96 -5.52 6.97
C ILE A 148 -18.18 -6.05 6.19
N GLU A 149 -19.18 -6.57 6.90
CA GLU A 149 -20.45 -7.08 6.35
C GLU A 149 -21.23 -6.02 5.53
N ASP A 150 -21.04 -4.73 5.84
CA ASP A 150 -21.64 -3.62 5.09
C ASP A 150 -21.01 -3.40 3.70
N LEU A 151 -19.87 -4.04 3.42
CA LEU A 151 -19.17 -3.93 2.14
C LEU A 151 -19.75 -4.93 1.13
N THR A 152 -19.53 -4.67 -0.16
CA THR A 152 -19.85 -5.66 -1.20
C THR A 152 -19.03 -6.94 -0.99
N MET A 153 -19.56 -8.09 -1.42
CA MET A 153 -18.85 -9.37 -1.31
C MET A 153 -17.45 -9.31 -1.94
N GLU A 154 -17.31 -8.64 -3.08
CA GLU A 154 -16.01 -8.44 -3.74
C GLU A 154 -15.03 -7.64 -2.87
N ASP A 155 -15.52 -6.56 -2.24
CA ASP A 155 -14.69 -5.71 -1.39
C ASP A 155 -14.26 -6.42 -0.11
N GLN A 156 -15.17 -7.18 0.52
CA GLN A 156 -14.85 -8.02 1.67
C GLN A 156 -13.75 -9.01 1.32
N PHE A 157 -13.91 -9.70 0.19
CA PHE A 157 -12.97 -10.70 -0.28
C PHE A 157 -11.56 -10.13 -0.47
N ILE A 158 -11.42 -8.96 -1.10
CA ILE A 158 -10.12 -8.32 -1.31
C ILE A 158 -9.44 -7.95 0.02
N LEU A 159 -10.21 -7.43 0.99
CA LEU A 159 -9.68 -7.09 2.32
C LEU A 159 -9.22 -8.35 3.07
N LEU A 160 -10.03 -9.41 3.03
CA LEU A 160 -9.74 -10.68 3.69
C LEU A 160 -8.55 -11.41 3.06
N GLN A 161 -8.47 -11.46 1.72
CA GLN A 161 -7.33 -12.04 1.02
C GLN A 161 -6.02 -11.40 1.47
N TYR A 162 -5.97 -10.08 1.52
CA TYR A 162 -4.83 -9.36 2.06
C TYR A 162 -4.58 -9.73 3.54
N TYR A 163 -5.63 -9.74 4.37
CA TYR A 163 -5.51 -9.98 5.81
C TYR A 163 -4.94 -11.37 6.11
N ILE A 164 -5.51 -12.42 5.49
CA ILE A 164 -5.06 -13.81 5.60
C ILE A 164 -3.63 -13.94 5.07
N LYS A 165 -3.34 -13.40 3.87
CA LYS A 165 -2.01 -13.57 3.27
C LYS A 165 -0.92 -12.86 4.06
N SER A 166 -1.21 -11.68 4.59
CA SER A 166 -0.26 -10.94 5.44
C SER A 166 0.00 -11.67 6.76
N HIS A 167 -1.01 -12.33 7.31
CA HIS A 167 -0.89 -13.14 8.51
C HIS A 167 0.10 -14.29 8.33
N GLU A 168 -0.15 -15.14 7.33
CA GLU A 168 0.67 -16.30 6.98
C GLU A 168 2.11 -15.87 6.65
N THR A 169 2.26 -14.95 5.69
CA THR A 169 3.55 -14.57 5.12
C THR A 169 4.48 -13.92 6.15
N LEU A 170 3.94 -13.10 7.05
CA LEU A 170 4.75 -12.34 8.00
C LEU A 170 4.98 -13.08 9.33
N ALA A 171 4.42 -14.29 9.46
CA ALA A 171 4.37 -15.09 10.67
C ALA A 171 3.86 -14.26 11.86
N ILE A 172 2.69 -13.63 11.69
CA ILE A 172 2.03 -12.89 12.76
C ILE A 172 1.26 -13.91 13.61
N PRO A 173 1.39 -13.93 14.94
CA PRO A 173 0.62 -14.87 15.77
C PRO A 173 -0.89 -14.61 15.67
N ILE A 174 -1.68 -15.68 15.53
CA ILE A 174 -3.14 -15.61 15.65
C ILE A 174 -3.48 -15.17 17.06
N SER A 175 -4.26 -14.11 17.18
CA SER A 175 -4.87 -13.76 18.45
C SER A 175 -6.29 -14.32 18.54
N PRO A 176 -6.87 -14.43 19.75
CA PRO A 176 -8.27 -14.84 19.92
C PRO A 176 -9.27 -13.93 19.19
N SER A 177 -8.91 -12.66 18.94
CA SER A 177 -9.76 -11.77 18.15
C SER A 177 -9.70 -12.06 16.65
N ASP A 178 -8.63 -12.66 16.16
CA ASP A 178 -8.48 -13.03 14.75
C ASP A 178 -9.28 -14.29 14.44
N GLU A 179 -9.36 -15.25 15.38
CA GLU A 179 -10.23 -16.42 15.27
C GLU A 179 -11.69 -16.04 15.02
N LYS A 180 -12.19 -14.99 15.71
CA LYS A 180 -13.55 -14.49 15.47
C LYS A 180 -13.74 -13.94 14.07
N ILE A 181 -12.72 -13.30 13.51
CA ILE A 181 -12.76 -12.78 12.13
C ILE A 181 -12.77 -13.97 11.17
N PHE A 182 -11.92 -14.98 11.37
CA PHE A 182 -11.85 -16.14 10.49
C PHE A 182 -13.10 -17.04 10.57
N ASN A 183 -13.71 -17.19 11.74
CA ASN A 183 -14.91 -18.01 11.94
C ASN A 183 -16.21 -17.34 11.47
N ALA A 184 -16.18 -16.04 11.17
CA ALA A 184 -17.34 -15.32 10.64
C ALA A 184 -17.52 -15.53 9.12
N PHE A 185 -16.59 -16.23 8.46
CA PHE A 185 -16.58 -16.55 7.04
C PHE A 185 -16.49 -18.07 6.83
#